data_AF-A0A6B0WDB4-F1
#
_entry.id   AF-A0A6B0WDB4-F1
#
_cell.length_a   1.000
_cell.length_b   1.000
_cell.length_c   1.000
_cell.angle_alpha   90.00
_cell.angle_beta   90.00
_cell.angle_gamma   90.00
#
_symmetry.space_group_name_H-M   'P 1'
#
loop_
_entity.id
_entity.type
_entity.pdbx_description
1 polymer ?
#
loop_
_entity_poly.entity_id
_entity_poly.type
_entity_poly.pdbx_seq_one_letter_code
_entity_poly.pdbx_strand_id
1 'polypeptide(L)'
;MRKRAWVWSGMVAGLVAWTGDAVFAQGVSPWVTAVNNLQTAFTGPIARGLALVAIVVGGLMFAFQEGGSKQALAGIIFGLGMALGAANFIAWMF
;
A
#
# COMPACT_ATOMS: atom_id res chain seq x y z
N MET A 1 -29.13 39.03 -26.46
CA MET A 1 -29.46 38.14 -25.31
C MET A 1 -28.52 36.92 -25.13
N ARG A 2 -27.72 36.50 -26.14
CA ARG A 2 -26.88 35.27 -26.10
C ARG A 2 -25.59 35.34 -25.26
N LYS A 3 -25.12 36.55 -24.90
CA LYS A 3 -23.86 36.74 -24.14
C LYS A 3 -23.97 36.38 -22.65
N ARG A 4 -25.19 36.43 -22.09
CA ARG A 4 -25.42 36.08 -20.68
C ARG A 4 -25.23 34.56 -20.48
N ALA A 5 -25.81 33.73 -21.35
CA ALA A 5 -25.71 32.26 -21.24
C ALA A 5 -24.26 31.74 -21.18
N TRP A 6 -23.33 32.38 -21.90
CA TRP A 6 -21.92 32.01 -21.90
C TRP A 6 -21.20 32.32 -20.57
N VAL A 7 -21.54 33.46 -19.95
CA VAL A 7 -20.99 33.85 -18.63
C VAL A 7 -21.52 32.92 -17.54
N TRP A 8 -22.80 32.55 -17.61
CA TRP A 8 -23.40 31.61 -16.67
C TRP A 8 -22.81 30.19 -16.81
N SER A 9 -22.53 29.71 -18.03
CA SER A 9 -21.85 28.42 -18.24
C SER A 9 -20.41 28.40 -17.70
N GLY A 10 -19.66 29.51 -17.85
CA GLY A 10 -18.31 29.64 -17.29
C GLY A 10 -18.29 29.64 -15.76
N MET A 11 -19.27 30.28 -15.13
CA MET A 11 -19.41 30.28 -13.67
C MET A 11 -19.81 28.90 -13.11
N VAL A 12 -20.67 28.16 -13.80
CA VAL A 12 -21.05 26.80 -13.37
C VAL A 12 -19.87 25.82 -13.53
N ALA A 13 -19.12 25.91 -14.63
CA ALA A 13 -17.91 25.11 -14.80
C ALA A 13 -16.83 25.44 -13.76
N GLY A 14 -16.66 26.73 -13.42
CA GLY A 14 -15.80 27.18 -12.33
C GLY A 14 -16.25 26.64 -10.97
N LEU A 15 -17.54 26.71 -10.66
CA LEU A 15 -18.08 26.22 -9.39
C LEU A 15 -17.90 24.69 -9.24
N VAL A 16 -18.09 23.92 -10.32
CA VAL A 16 -17.90 22.47 -10.31
C VAL A 16 -16.42 22.08 -10.18
N ALA A 17 -15.50 22.83 -10.80
CA ALA A 17 -14.07 22.62 -10.64
C ALA A 17 -13.59 22.89 -9.19
N TRP A 18 -14.23 23.81 -8.48
CA TRP A 18 -13.94 24.10 -7.06
C TRP A 18 -14.53 23.08 -6.08
N THR A 19 -15.46 22.22 -6.53
CA THR A 19 -16.06 21.18 -5.68
C THR A 19 -15.30 19.85 -5.69
N GLY A 20 -14.31 19.67 -6.57
CA GLY A 20 -13.56 18.40 -6.69
C GLY A 20 -12.77 18.03 -5.44
N ASP A 21 -12.18 19.00 -4.75
CA ASP A 21 -11.40 18.76 -3.53
C ASP A 21 -12.29 18.62 -2.27
N ALA A 22 -13.50 19.19 -2.30
CA ALA A 22 -14.40 19.16 -1.16
C ALA A 22 -15.13 17.82 -0.98
N VAL A 23 -15.16 16.96 -2.00
CA VAL A 23 -15.80 15.63 -1.93
C VAL A 23 -14.99 14.64 -1.07
N PHE A 24 -13.69 14.87 -0.87
CA PHE A 24 -12.87 14.06 0.04
C PHE A 24 -12.82 14.59 1.49
N ALA A 25 -13.43 15.74 1.77
CA ALA A 25 -13.42 16.36 3.10
C ALA A 25 -14.59 15.92 4.00
N GLN A 26 -15.57 15.19 3.47
CA GLN A 26 -16.68 14.66 4.26
C GLN A 26 -16.33 13.30 4.87
N GLY A 27 -15.56 13.32 5.96
CA GLY A 27 -15.48 12.19 6.89
C GLY A 27 -14.27 11.27 6.74
N VAL A 28 -13.06 11.80 6.63
CA VAL A 28 -11.87 10.98 6.88
C VAL A 28 -11.84 10.69 8.38
N SER A 29 -12.38 9.54 8.77
CA SER A 29 -12.32 9.13 10.16
C SER A 29 -10.86 9.11 10.60
N PRO A 30 -10.52 9.55 11.83
CA PRO A 30 -9.14 9.52 12.31
C PRO A 30 -8.55 8.10 12.26
N TRP A 31 -9.41 7.08 12.31
CA TRP A 31 -9.08 5.68 12.08
C TRP A 31 -8.65 5.39 10.63
N VAL A 32 -9.34 5.93 9.64
CA VAL A 32 -8.97 5.79 8.21
C VAL A 32 -7.64 6.48 7.94
N THR A 33 -7.39 7.66 8.51
CA THR A 33 -6.07 8.31 8.44
C THR A 33 -4.98 7.47 9.11
N ALA A 34 -5.25 6.91 10.28
CA ALA A 34 -4.31 6.03 10.98
C ALA A 34 -3.98 4.77 10.16
N VAL A 35 -4.98 4.15 9.53
CA VAL A 35 -4.78 2.98 8.65
C VAL A 35 -3.91 3.36 7.43
N ASN A 36 -4.14 4.53 6.82
CA ASN A 36 -3.31 5.00 5.71
C ASN A 36 -1.86 5.29 6.14
N ASN A 37 -1.66 5.84 7.33
CA ASN A 37 -0.33 6.06 7.89
C ASN A 37 0.39 4.74 8.17
N LEU A 38 -0.33 3.73 8.68
CA LEU A 38 0.21 2.38 8.86
C LEU A 38 0.59 1.74 7.51
N GLN A 39 -0.26 1.87 6.49
CA GLN A 39 0.04 1.39 5.14
C GLN A 39 1.31 2.05 4.57
N THR A 40 1.47 3.36 4.80
CA THR A 40 2.68 4.10 4.39
C THR A 40 3.91 3.62 5.17
N ALA A 41 3.78 3.40 6.48
CA ALA A 41 4.85 2.88 7.31
C ALA A 41 5.29 1.46 6.89
N PHE A 42 4.34 0.61 6.48
CA PHE A 42 4.59 -0.75 6.00
C PHE A 42 5.07 -0.84 4.54
N THR A 43 5.12 0.27 3.81
CA THR A 43 5.68 0.32 2.44
C THR A 43 6.97 1.16 2.36
N GLY A 44 7.27 1.94 3.39
CA GLY A 44 8.45 2.81 3.48
C GLY A 44 9.77 2.11 3.84
N PRO A 45 10.83 2.89 4.11
CA PRO A 45 12.16 2.36 4.46
C PRO A 45 12.16 1.51 5.75
N ILE A 46 11.26 1.81 6.69
CA ILE A 46 11.07 1.02 7.92
C ILE A 46 10.64 -0.42 7.56
N ALA A 47 9.74 -0.57 6.59
CA ALA A 47 9.30 -1.88 6.13
C ALA A 47 10.44 -2.70 5.50
N ARG A 48 11.31 -2.05 4.74
CA ARG A 48 12.51 -2.71 4.17
C ARG A 48 13.45 -3.19 5.26
N GLY A 49 13.64 -2.39 6.31
CA GLY A 49 14.44 -2.79 7.49
C GLY A 49 13.83 -3.99 8.23
N LEU A 50 12.52 -3.96 8.48
CA LEU A 50 11.81 -5.07 9.13
C LEU A 50 11.80 -6.34 8.27
N ALA A 51 11.64 -6.20 6.94
CA ALA A 51 11.72 -7.32 6.00
C ALA A 51 13.10 -7.98 6.05
N LEU A 52 14.18 -7.20 6.14
CA LEU A 52 15.53 -7.73 6.23
C LEU A 52 15.76 -8.52 7.53
N VAL A 53 15.27 -8.00 8.67
CA VAL A 53 15.31 -8.71 9.95
C VAL A 53 14.48 -10.00 9.90
N ALA A 54 13.28 -9.95 9.32
CA ALA A 54 12.40 -11.11 9.18
C ALA A 54 13.04 -12.22 8.33
N ILE A 55 13.75 -11.87 7.25
CA ILE A 55 14.50 -12.83 6.42
C ILE A 55 15.61 -13.50 7.23
N VAL A 56 16.37 -12.74 8.02
CA VAL A 56 17.46 -13.30 8.85
C VAL A 56 16.91 -14.26 9.90
N VAL A 57 15.86 -13.87 10.63
CA VAL A 57 15.23 -14.74 11.64
C VAL A 57 14.59 -15.96 11.00
N GLY A 58 13.90 -15.80 9.86
CA GLY A 58 13.33 -16.90 9.10
C GLY A 58 14.40 -17.89 8.61
N GLY A 59 15.55 -17.40 8.15
CA GLY A 59 16.69 -18.22 7.73
C GLY A 59 17.34 -18.99 8.88
N LEU A 60 17.48 -18.37 10.06
CA LEU A 60 17.97 -19.05 11.26
C LEU A 60 17.00 -20.15 11.71
N MET A 61 15.70 -19.87 11.70
CA MET A 61 14.66 -20.87 12.01
C MET A 61 14.62 -22.02 11.00
N PHE A 62 15.00 -21.78 9.74
CA PHE A 62 15.18 -22.81 8.71
C PHE A 62 16.43 -23.66 8.95
N ALA A 63 17.53 -23.04 9.41
CA ALA A 63 18.80 -23.75 9.65
C ALA A 63 18.74 -24.69 10.85
N PHE A 64 17.98 -24.36 11.90
CA PHE A 64 17.86 -25.16 13.13
C PHE A 64 16.62 -26.08 13.14
N GLN A 65 16.15 -26.54 11.98
CA GLN A 65 15.01 -27.46 11.90
C GLN A 65 15.39 -28.89 12.25
N GLU A 66 15.48 -29.17 13.55
CA GLU A 66 15.54 -30.54 14.06
C GLU A 66 14.13 -31.17 14.01
N GLY A 67 13.85 -31.89 12.91
CA GLY A 67 12.91 -33.02 12.87
C GLY A 67 11.41 -32.70 12.72
N GLY A 68 10.83 -33.14 11.61
CA GLY A 68 9.38 -33.22 11.38
C GLY A 68 8.69 -31.89 11.10
N SER A 69 7.34 -31.90 10.99
CA SER A 69 6.33 -30.82 10.78
C SER A 69 6.80 -29.37 10.54
N LYS A 70 7.77 -28.87 11.32
CA LYS A 70 8.51 -27.62 11.11
C LYS A 70 9.09 -27.49 9.69
N GLN A 71 9.54 -28.59 9.04
CA GLN A 71 10.06 -28.55 7.67
C GLN A 71 8.98 -28.22 6.62
N ALA A 72 7.74 -28.69 6.81
CA ALA A 72 6.62 -28.33 5.94
C ALA A 72 6.21 -26.87 6.12
N LEU A 73 6.21 -26.37 7.37
CA LEU A 73 6.00 -24.95 7.67
C LEU A 73 7.09 -24.05 7.08
N ALA A 74 8.36 -24.48 7.13
CA ALA A 74 9.46 -23.79 6.46
C ALA A 74 9.27 -23.72 4.94
N GLY A 75 8.81 -24.81 4.31
CA GLY A 75 8.51 -24.82 2.88
C GLY A 75 7.41 -23.82 2.50
N ILE A 76 6.36 -23.71 3.31
CA ILE A 76 5.28 -22.72 3.12
C ILE A 76 5.81 -21.29 3.27
N ILE A 77 6.60 -21.02 4.31
CA ILE A 77 7.20 -19.69 4.54
C ILE A 77 8.18 -19.32 3.42
N PHE A 78 8.96 -20.28 2.93
CA PHE A 78 9.87 -20.10 1.80
C PHE A 78 9.12 -19.80 0.50
N GLY A 79 8.04 -20.53 0.22
CA GLY A 79 7.16 -20.28 -0.93
C GLY A 79 6.50 -18.89 -0.88
N LEU A 80 6.03 -18.47 0.29
CA LEU A 80 5.49 -17.12 0.51
C LEU A 80 6.56 -16.04 0.32
N GLY A 81 7.78 -16.25 0.83
CA GLY A 81 8.91 -15.33 0.64
C GLY A 81 9.27 -15.16 -0.84
N MET A 82 9.31 -16.24 -1.61
CA MET A 82 9.54 -16.19 -3.06
C MET A 82 8.41 -15.49 -3.80
N ALA A 83 7.15 -15.75 -3.46
CA ALA A 83 6.00 -15.11 -4.11
C ALA A 83 5.98 -13.59 -3.90
N LEU A 84 6.24 -13.14 -2.66
CA LEU A 84 6.33 -11.71 -2.34
C LEU A 84 7.56 -11.05 -2.97
N GLY A 85 8.70 -11.76 -3.05
CA GLY A 85 9.90 -11.30 -3.74
C GLY A 85 9.68 -11.14 -5.25
N ALA A 86 9.01 -12.11 -5.88
CA ALA A 86 8.67 -12.08 -7.30
C ALA A 86 7.73 -10.91 -7.64
N ALA A 87 6.74 -10.61 -6.80
CA ALA A 87 5.85 -9.46 -6.99
C ALA A 87 6.62 -8.13 -6.98
N ASN A 88 7.62 -7.99 -6.09
CA ASN A 88 8.50 -6.81 -6.08
C ASN A 88 9.44 -6.76 -7.30
N PHE A 89 9.91 -7.91 -7.79
CA PHE A 89 10.72 -7.99 -9.02
C PHE A 89 9.95 -7.53 -10.25
N ILE A 90 8.71 -8.00 -10.41
CA ILE A 90 7.76 -7.56 -11.45
C ILE A 90 7.55 -6.05 -11.34
N ALA A 91 7.26 -5.52 -10.16
CA ALA A 91 7.05 -4.08 -9.93
C ALA A 91 8.30 -3.21 -10.18
N TRP A 92 9.50 -3.79 -10.23
CA TRP A 92 10.72 -3.07 -10.60
C TRP A 92 10.97 -3.10 -12.12
N MET A 93 10.43 -4.10 -12.81
CA MET A 93 10.61 -4.31 -14.25
C MET A 93 9.63 -3.50 -15.12
N PHE A 94 8.53 -3.03 -14.55
CA PHE A 94 7.50 -2.20 -15.19
C PHE A 94 7.41 -0.84 -14.50
#